data_AF-A0A1Z8LYK4-F1
#
_entry.id   AF-A0A1Z8LYK4-F1
#
_cell.length_a   1.000
_cell.length_b   1.000
_cell.length_c   1.000
_cell.angle_alpha   90.00
_cell.angle_beta   90.00
_cell.angle_gamma   90.00
#
_symmetry.space_group_name_H-M   'P 1'
#
loop_
_entity.id
_entity.type
_entity.pdbx_description
1 polymer ?
#
loop_
_entity_poly.entity_id
_entity_poly.type
_entity_poly.pdbx_seq_one_letter_code
_entity_poly.pdbx_strand_id
1 'polypeptide(L)'
;MDYQKTLAELENLVLETYGLWDHNRVGFQWRHYTWNHTKRVRAMGMELGSKVGGDIQKLEVAGTLHDITKRYDGEILHDKDGKRVTSSQGFWLNEKIKPARQNVITELYEQYDLYGTVHHDSGATISEKILVDFGFDTEFVEAVRSIVFAHLKPINMNQSDFDILYKNIENQILYDADTMDPNVGYTSFFRNIHIHAHFAIQRNGKFELESYVEGLTGFVDSKDSFVDQLLTDVAIEVATNRQARTRQLATEMNLELDNLEINRQYGLLGVIEYFVSEVEDPDFAYQLDYLQKEWIPKRRKWIADRKMSRQERNDAELAVGRVVSFTDNLESEYKGLI
;
A
#
# COMPACT_ATOMS: atom_id res chain seq x y z
N MET A 1 29.48 10.23 -6.46
CA MET A 1 28.16 10.67 -5.98
C MET A 1 28.02 10.25 -4.52
N ASP A 2 27.49 11.11 -3.65
CA ASP A 2 27.10 10.72 -2.29
C ASP A 2 25.71 10.07 -2.38
N TYR A 3 25.67 8.74 -2.32
CA TYR A 3 24.44 7.97 -2.54
C TYR A 3 23.34 8.32 -1.52
N GLN A 4 23.69 8.46 -0.24
CA GLN A 4 22.70 8.73 0.81
C GLN A 4 22.10 10.12 0.68
N LYS A 5 22.93 11.11 0.36
CA LYS A 5 22.46 12.46 0.07
C LYS A 5 21.56 12.48 -1.18
N THR A 6 21.97 11.79 -2.23
CA THR A 6 21.24 11.70 -3.50
C THR A 6 19.88 11.03 -3.31
N LEU A 7 19.83 9.94 -2.57
CA LEU A 7 18.59 9.23 -2.25
C LEU A 7 17.63 10.11 -1.46
N ALA A 8 18.12 10.85 -0.46
CA ALA A 8 17.29 11.80 0.28
C ALA A 8 16.74 12.93 -0.60
N GLU A 9 17.52 13.42 -1.56
CA GLU A 9 17.07 14.41 -2.55
C GLU A 9 15.99 13.81 -3.49
N LEU A 10 16.14 12.55 -3.93
CA LEU A 10 15.11 11.83 -4.71
C LEU A 10 13.82 11.63 -3.92
N GLU A 11 13.90 11.21 -2.65
CA GLU A 11 12.74 11.05 -1.78
C GLU A 11 11.96 12.37 -1.61
N ASN A 12 12.69 13.48 -1.39
CA ASN A 12 12.08 14.80 -1.29
C ASN A 12 11.38 15.20 -2.59
N LEU A 13 12.00 14.91 -3.74
CA LEU A 13 11.39 15.18 -5.04
C LEU A 13 10.11 14.36 -5.26
N VAL A 14 10.11 13.07 -4.90
CA VAL A 14 8.91 12.22 -4.99
C VAL A 14 7.80 12.75 -4.07
N LEU A 15 8.14 13.07 -2.82
CA LEU A 15 7.18 13.60 -1.85
C LEU A 15 6.57 14.93 -2.31
N GLU A 16 7.41 15.85 -2.80
CA GLU A 16 6.97 17.11 -3.41
C GLU A 16 6.01 16.85 -4.57
N THR A 17 6.38 15.94 -5.47
CA THR A 17 5.60 15.57 -6.65
C THR A 17 4.21 15.08 -6.26
N TYR A 18 4.10 14.21 -5.25
CA TYR A 18 2.79 13.73 -4.79
C TYR A 18 1.88 14.85 -4.24
N GLY A 19 2.47 15.95 -3.76
CA GLY A 19 1.77 17.14 -3.27
C GLY A 19 1.25 18.09 -4.36
N LEU A 20 1.57 17.88 -5.64
CA LEU A 20 1.25 18.85 -6.69
C LEU A 20 -0.23 18.87 -7.12
N TRP A 21 -1.03 17.86 -6.75
CA TRP A 21 -2.46 17.80 -7.05
C TRP A 21 -3.29 18.32 -5.88
N ASP A 22 -4.30 19.14 -6.18
CA ASP A 22 -5.24 19.64 -5.18
C ASP A 22 -6.20 18.55 -4.68
N HIS A 23 -6.49 17.57 -5.53
CA HIS A 23 -7.29 16.40 -5.16
C HIS A 23 -6.64 15.67 -3.99
N ASN A 24 -7.37 15.57 -2.88
CA ASN A 24 -6.94 14.73 -1.78
C ASN A 24 -7.04 13.24 -2.17
N ARG A 25 -8.25 12.82 -2.58
CA ARG A 25 -8.59 11.44 -2.91
C ARG A 25 -9.20 11.32 -4.30
N VAL A 26 -8.81 10.25 -5.01
CA VAL A 26 -9.33 9.84 -6.32
C VAL A 26 -9.43 8.32 -6.31
N GLY A 27 -10.63 7.79 -6.53
CA GLY A 27 -10.93 6.37 -6.44
C GLY A 27 -10.41 5.73 -5.14
N PHE A 28 -9.44 4.83 -5.29
CA PHE A 28 -8.84 4.06 -4.20
C PHE A 28 -7.52 4.63 -3.67
N GLN A 29 -7.16 5.86 -4.05
CA GLN A 29 -5.91 6.50 -3.68
C GLN A 29 -6.18 7.86 -3.02
N TRP A 30 -5.40 8.19 -2.01
CA TRP A 30 -5.43 9.49 -1.34
C TRP A 30 -4.01 10.00 -1.12
N ARG A 31 -3.86 11.27 -0.70
CA ARG A 31 -2.58 11.96 -0.68
C ARG A 31 -1.52 11.23 0.13
N HIS A 32 -1.79 10.92 1.41
CA HIS A 32 -0.82 10.21 2.24
C HIS A 32 -0.62 8.74 1.84
N TYR A 33 -1.60 8.13 1.14
CA TYR A 33 -1.46 6.75 0.68
C TYR A 33 -0.29 6.59 -0.28
N THR A 34 -0.15 7.46 -1.28
CA THR A 34 0.86 7.27 -2.32
C THR A 34 2.26 7.21 -1.74
N TRP A 35 2.63 8.15 -0.85
CA TRP A 35 3.95 8.10 -0.19
C TRP A 35 4.10 6.94 0.79
N ASN A 36 3.08 6.65 1.58
CA ASN A 36 3.14 5.53 2.53
C ASN A 36 3.26 4.17 1.82
N HIS A 37 2.58 4.00 0.68
CA HIS A 37 2.71 2.85 -0.20
C HIS A 37 4.12 2.76 -0.78
N THR A 38 4.65 3.86 -1.36
CA THR A 38 6.02 3.91 -1.89
C THR A 38 7.05 3.43 -0.85
N LYS A 39 6.97 3.93 0.39
CA LYS A 39 7.88 3.50 1.47
C LYS A 39 7.77 2.01 1.79
N ARG A 40 6.55 1.47 1.88
CA ARG A 40 6.34 0.05 2.22
C ARG A 40 6.79 -0.88 1.08
N VAL A 41 6.48 -0.54 -0.17
CA VAL A 41 6.94 -1.29 -1.35
C VAL A 41 8.46 -1.29 -1.44
N ARG A 42 9.10 -0.12 -1.26
CA ARG A 42 10.56 -0.02 -1.20
C ARG A 42 11.15 -0.91 -0.10
N ALA A 43 10.67 -0.80 1.13
CA ALA A 43 11.19 -1.57 2.25
C ALA A 43 11.03 -3.07 2.02
N MET A 44 9.85 -3.50 1.55
CA MET A 44 9.59 -4.90 1.20
C MET A 44 10.48 -5.39 0.05
N GLY A 45 10.67 -4.57 -0.99
CA GLY A 45 11.55 -4.90 -2.11
C GLY A 45 13.00 -5.11 -1.67
N MET A 46 13.52 -4.25 -0.78
CA MET A 46 14.85 -4.42 -0.20
C MET A 46 14.96 -5.71 0.63
N GLU A 47 13.96 -6.02 1.47
CA GLU A 47 13.96 -7.24 2.29
C GLU A 47 13.89 -8.50 1.43
N LEU A 48 13.00 -8.55 0.44
CA LEU A 48 12.94 -9.64 -0.54
C LEU A 48 14.26 -9.79 -1.29
N GLY A 49 14.82 -8.69 -1.80
CA GLY A 49 16.11 -8.67 -2.49
C GLY A 49 17.24 -9.25 -1.64
N SER A 50 17.24 -8.97 -0.34
CA SER A 50 18.26 -9.50 0.58
C SER A 50 18.20 -11.02 0.72
N LYS A 51 17.03 -11.64 0.52
CA LYS A 51 16.84 -13.09 0.61
C LYS A 51 17.13 -13.82 -0.69
N VAL A 52 16.76 -13.23 -1.83
CA VAL A 52 16.87 -13.90 -3.14
C VAL A 52 18.09 -13.45 -3.95
N GLY A 53 18.94 -12.57 -3.38
CA GLY A 53 20.18 -12.12 -4.00
C GLY A 53 20.00 -11.02 -5.05
N GLY A 54 18.98 -10.17 -4.88
CA GLY A 54 18.78 -8.98 -5.71
C GLY A 54 19.69 -7.80 -5.31
N ASP A 55 19.92 -6.89 -6.25
CA ASP A 55 20.65 -5.65 -5.99
C ASP A 55 19.82 -4.67 -5.15
N ILE A 56 20.17 -4.55 -3.87
CA ILE A 56 19.43 -3.75 -2.89
C ILE A 56 19.41 -2.27 -3.25
N GLN A 57 20.49 -1.72 -3.82
CA GLN A 57 20.53 -0.30 -4.17
C GLN A 57 19.61 0.00 -5.35
N LYS A 58 19.59 -0.89 -6.36
CA LYS A 58 18.65 -0.75 -7.48
C LYS A 58 17.20 -0.87 -7.01
N LEU A 59 16.90 -1.81 -6.12
CA LEU A 59 15.56 -1.98 -5.55
C LEU A 59 15.14 -0.80 -4.67
N GLU A 60 16.07 -0.22 -3.92
CA GLU A 60 15.81 0.95 -3.08
C GLU A 60 15.42 2.18 -3.92
N VAL A 61 16.18 2.44 -4.98
CA VAL A 61 15.92 3.55 -5.90
C VAL A 61 14.66 3.28 -6.74
N ALA A 62 14.52 2.09 -7.33
CA ALA A 62 13.35 1.73 -8.12
C ALA A 62 12.06 1.75 -7.27
N GLY A 63 12.11 1.20 -6.06
CA GLY A 63 11.00 1.26 -5.11
C GLY A 63 10.61 2.68 -4.71
N THR A 64 11.56 3.62 -4.67
CA THR A 64 11.28 5.05 -4.44
C THR A 64 10.57 5.70 -5.63
N LEU A 65 10.87 5.27 -6.86
CA LEU A 65 10.43 5.95 -8.09
C LEU A 65 9.26 5.27 -8.82
N HIS A 66 8.92 4.02 -8.49
CA HIS A 66 8.02 3.19 -9.30
C HIS A 66 6.67 3.86 -9.61
N ASP A 67 6.13 4.56 -8.62
CA ASP A 67 4.83 5.23 -8.66
C ASP A 67 4.93 6.76 -8.82
N ILE A 68 6.10 7.29 -9.23
CA ILE A 68 6.33 8.76 -9.30
C ILE A 68 5.34 9.49 -10.21
N THR A 69 4.76 8.79 -11.20
CA THR A 69 3.73 9.32 -12.10
C THR A 69 2.31 8.85 -11.76
N LYS A 70 2.11 8.14 -10.65
CA LYS A 70 0.83 7.55 -10.27
C LYS A 70 -0.27 8.58 -10.07
N ARG A 71 0.09 9.76 -9.55
CA ARG A 71 -0.87 10.85 -9.29
C ARG A 71 -1.50 11.44 -10.55
N TYR A 72 -1.04 11.08 -11.75
CA TYR A 72 -1.74 11.38 -12.99
C TYR A 72 -2.95 10.46 -13.25
N ASP A 73 -3.04 9.31 -12.57
CA ASP A 73 -4.16 8.39 -12.70
C ASP A 73 -5.39 8.94 -11.95
N GLY A 74 -6.45 9.19 -12.72
CA GLY A 74 -7.77 9.57 -12.27
C GLY A 74 -8.65 8.36 -11.91
N GLU A 75 -9.97 8.52 -12.01
CA GLU A 75 -10.91 7.41 -11.84
C GLU A 75 -10.69 6.32 -12.89
N ILE A 76 -10.97 5.06 -12.52
CA ILE A 76 -10.86 3.93 -13.45
C ILE A 76 -11.96 4.05 -14.51
N LEU A 77 -11.57 3.93 -15.78
CA LEU A 77 -12.51 3.99 -16.89
C LEU A 77 -13.36 2.72 -16.97
N HIS A 78 -14.66 2.90 -17.19
CA HIS A 78 -15.61 1.81 -17.41
C HIS A 78 -16.29 1.97 -18.78
N ASP A 79 -16.58 0.85 -19.44
CA ASP A 79 -17.36 0.82 -20.68
C ASP A 79 -18.87 0.98 -20.41
N LYS A 80 -19.66 0.99 -21.47
CA LYS A 80 -21.12 1.11 -21.41
C LYS A 80 -21.82 0.00 -20.61
N ASP A 81 -21.16 -1.14 -20.44
CA ASP A 81 -21.66 -2.31 -19.72
C ASP A 81 -21.13 -2.36 -18.27
N GLY A 82 -20.41 -1.32 -17.84
CA GLY A 82 -19.83 -1.19 -16.51
C GLY A 82 -18.57 -2.04 -16.29
N LYS A 83 -17.93 -2.54 -17.36
CA LYS A 83 -16.66 -3.28 -17.26
C LYS A 83 -15.48 -2.32 -17.35
N ARG A 84 -14.38 -2.66 -16.67
CA ARG A 84 -13.14 -1.85 -16.73
C ARG A 84 -12.58 -1.83 -18.15
N VAL A 85 -12.23 -0.64 -18.63
CA VAL A 85 -11.56 -0.46 -19.91
C VAL A 85 -10.08 -0.81 -19.78
N THR A 86 -9.54 -1.53 -20.76
CA THR A 86 -8.12 -1.91 -20.79
C THR A 86 -7.42 -1.44 -22.06
N SER A 87 -6.11 -1.25 -21.98
CA SER A 87 -5.25 -1.12 -23.16
C SER A 87 -5.24 -2.42 -23.97
N SER A 88 -4.64 -2.40 -25.17
CA SER A 88 -4.43 -3.60 -25.98
C SER A 88 -3.60 -4.66 -25.27
N GLN A 89 -2.63 -4.24 -24.46
CA GLN A 89 -1.82 -5.11 -23.60
C GLN A 89 -2.59 -5.61 -22.37
N GLY A 90 -3.73 -5.02 -22.03
CA GLY A 90 -4.54 -5.44 -20.88
C GLY A 90 -4.25 -4.67 -19.58
N PHE A 91 -3.64 -3.49 -19.65
CA PHE A 91 -3.56 -2.58 -18.50
C PHE A 91 -4.87 -1.84 -18.28
N TRP A 92 -5.30 -1.64 -17.05
CA TRP A 92 -6.47 -0.79 -16.78
C TRP A 92 -6.17 0.65 -17.14
N LEU A 93 -7.16 1.29 -17.76
CA LEU A 93 -7.06 2.70 -18.12
C LEU A 93 -7.79 3.56 -17.08
N ASN A 94 -7.20 4.71 -16.81
CA ASN A 94 -7.74 5.71 -15.91
C ASN A 94 -8.01 7.00 -16.68
N GLU A 95 -8.94 7.81 -16.18
CA GLU A 95 -8.96 9.23 -16.48
C GLU A 95 -7.57 9.83 -16.19
N LYS A 96 -7.24 10.95 -16.83
CA LYS A 96 -5.97 11.63 -16.59
C LYS A 96 -6.21 12.96 -15.91
N ILE A 97 -5.58 13.15 -14.76
CA ILE A 97 -5.67 14.37 -13.95
C ILE A 97 -4.37 15.15 -14.04
N LYS A 98 -4.49 16.44 -14.31
CA LYS A 98 -3.34 17.35 -14.36
C LYS A 98 -2.98 17.85 -12.96
N PRO A 99 -1.68 18.04 -12.67
CA PRO A 99 -1.26 18.66 -11.42
C PRO A 99 -1.71 20.12 -11.38
N ALA A 100 -1.94 20.64 -10.18
CA ALA A 100 -2.31 22.05 -9.96
C ALA A 100 -1.08 22.97 -9.89
N ARG A 101 0.10 22.37 -9.72
CA ARG A 101 1.41 23.00 -9.56
C ARG A 101 2.43 22.25 -10.42
N GLN A 102 3.62 22.81 -10.59
CA GLN A 102 4.67 22.22 -11.41
C GLN A 102 5.97 22.04 -10.62
N ASN A 103 6.71 21.01 -10.99
CA ASN A 103 8.12 20.79 -10.68
C ASN A 103 8.80 20.06 -11.85
N VAL A 104 10.07 19.69 -11.68
CA VAL A 104 10.85 18.99 -12.72
C VAL A 104 10.18 17.70 -13.23
N ILE A 105 9.44 16.95 -12.39
CA ILE A 105 8.73 15.74 -12.83
C ILE A 105 7.62 16.09 -13.82
N THR A 106 6.83 17.11 -13.49
CA THR A 106 5.74 17.54 -14.35
C THR A 106 6.24 18.15 -15.66
N GLU A 107 7.37 18.86 -15.62
CA GLU A 107 8.02 19.41 -16.80
C GLU A 107 8.53 18.30 -17.73
N LEU A 108 9.22 17.30 -17.17
CA LEU A 108 9.65 16.12 -17.94
C LEU A 108 8.46 15.34 -18.50
N TYR A 109 7.37 15.21 -17.74
CA TYR A 109 6.16 14.51 -18.19
C TYR A 109 5.56 15.19 -19.44
N GLU A 110 5.52 16.52 -19.47
CA GLU A 110 5.07 17.29 -20.63
C GLU A 110 6.09 17.27 -21.78
N GLN A 111 7.39 17.44 -21.48
CA GLN A 111 8.46 17.47 -22.47
C GLN A 111 8.55 16.18 -23.28
N TYR A 112 8.32 15.03 -22.64
CA TYR A 112 8.38 13.71 -23.27
C TYR A 112 7.01 13.22 -23.77
N ASP A 113 5.99 14.08 -23.80
CA ASP A 113 4.63 13.78 -24.27
C ASP A 113 4.05 12.50 -23.65
N LEU A 114 4.24 12.34 -22.34
CA LEU A 114 3.83 11.13 -21.61
C LEU A 114 2.32 11.09 -21.31
N TYR A 115 1.56 12.06 -21.82
CA TYR A 115 0.14 12.13 -21.57
C TYR A 115 -0.60 10.92 -22.15
N GLY A 116 -1.30 10.19 -21.29
CA GLY A 116 -2.08 9.02 -21.70
C GLY A 116 -1.35 7.67 -21.57
N THR A 117 -0.07 7.67 -21.18
CA THR A 117 0.63 6.43 -20.84
C THR A 117 0.17 5.89 -19.47
N VAL A 118 0.40 4.60 -19.23
CA VAL A 118 0.22 4.00 -17.91
C VAL A 118 1.41 4.39 -17.02
N HIS A 119 1.20 4.54 -15.71
CA HIS A 119 2.21 5.06 -14.78
C HIS A 119 3.50 4.23 -14.73
N HIS A 120 3.50 2.92 -15.01
CA HIS A 120 4.74 2.14 -15.10
C HIS A 120 5.63 2.60 -16.26
N ASP A 121 5.03 2.99 -17.39
CA ASP A 121 5.74 3.38 -18.61
C ASP A 121 6.25 4.83 -18.49
N SER A 122 5.37 5.76 -18.09
CA SER A 122 5.80 7.13 -17.80
C SER A 122 6.77 7.17 -16.63
N GLY A 123 6.53 6.40 -15.57
CA GLY A 123 7.41 6.29 -14.41
C GLY A 123 8.81 5.82 -14.79
N ALA A 124 8.93 4.83 -15.68
CA ALA A 124 10.22 4.35 -16.15
C ALA A 124 10.98 5.41 -16.95
N THR A 125 10.28 6.11 -17.85
CA THR A 125 10.88 7.19 -18.66
C THR A 125 11.34 8.34 -17.77
N ILE A 126 10.51 8.78 -16.83
CA ILE A 126 10.83 9.83 -15.86
C ILE A 126 12.01 9.42 -14.98
N SER A 127 12.01 8.18 -14.47
CA SER A 127 13.10 7.65 -13.65
C SER A 127 14.44 7.68 -14.39
N GLU A 128 14.45 7.31 -15.67
CA GLU A 128 15.66 7.38 -16.50
C GLU A 128 16.24 8.81 -16.53
N LYS A 129 15.40 9.82 -16.80
CA LYS A 129 15.87 11.20 -16.95
C LYS A 129 16.39 11.78 -15.65
N ILE A 130 15.66 11.56 -14.55
CA ILE A 130 16.08 12.01 -13.24
C ILE A 130 17.42 11.36 -12.86
N LEU A 131 17.55 10.04 -12.99
CA LEU A 131 18.76 9.36 -12.53
C LEU A 131 20.01 9.76 -13.33
N VAL A 132 19.87 10.06 -14.62
CA VAL A 132 20.95 10.68 -15.41
C VAL A 132 21.34 12.04 -14.85
N ASP A 133 20.36 12.91 -14.56
CA ASP A 133 20.63 14.25 -14.02
C ASP A 133 21.26 14.22 -12.62
N PHE A 134 20.90 13.23 -11.81
CA PHE A 134 21.50 12.97 -10.50
C PHE A 134 22.89 12.31 -10.58
N GLY A 135 23.35 11.93 -11.79
CA GLY A 135 24.70 11.45 -12.04
C GLY A 135 24.93 9.96 -11.74
N PHE A 136 23.87 9.15 -11.77
CA PHE A 136 24.01 7.69 -11.79
C PHE A 136 24.62 7.24 -13.13
N ASP A 137 25.37 6.13 -13.11
CA ASP A 137 25.93 5.57 -14.32
C ASP A 137 24.86 4.89 -15.20
N THR A 138 25.17 4.73 -16.49
CA THR A 138 24.23 4.20 -17.48
C THR A 138 23.70 2.82 -17.13
N GLU A 139 24.53 1.91 -16.59
CA GLU A 139 24.11 0.56 -16.26
C GLU A 139 23.09 0.57 -15.12
N PHE A 140 23.34 1.38 -14.09
CA PHE A 140 22.40 1.56 -12.99
C PHE A 140 21.08 2.17 -13.45
N VAL A 141 21.14 3.22 -14.28
CA VAL A 141 19.95 3.90 -14.84
C VAL A 141 19.09 2.94 -15.65
N GLU A 142 19.70 2.17 -16.56
CA GLU A 142 18.98 1.21 -17.40
C GLU A 142 18.32 0.10 -16.57
N ALA A 143 19.02 -0.38 -15.53
CA ALA A 143 18.48 -1.38 -14.63
C ALA A 143 17.28 -0.84 -13.83
N VAL A 144 17.40 0.33 -13.20
CA VAL A 144 16.28 0.93 -12.44
C VAL A 144 15.09 1.24 -13.35
N ARG A 145 15.33 1.79 -14.55
CA ARG A 145 14.28 2.00 -15.56
C ARG A 145 13.55 0.71 -15.90
N SER A 146 14.28 -0.39 -16.09
CA SER A 146 13.70 -1.72 -16.37
C SER A 146 12.84 -2.23 -15.21
N ILE A 147 13.35 -2.10 -13.97
CA ILE A 147 12.63 -2.51 -12.76
C ILE A 147 11.34 -1.70 -12.59
N VAL A 148 11.40 -0.38 -12.73
CA VAL A 148 10.22 0.49 -12.70
C VAL A 148 9.27 0.15 -13.83
N PHE A 149 9.73 -0.15 -15.04
CA PHE A 149 8.84 -0.54 -16.13
C PHE A 149 8.09 -1.86 -15.83
N ALA A 150 8.74 -2.79 -15.14
CA ALA A 150 8.24 -4.14 -14.89
C ALA A 150 7.31 -4.28 -13.66
N HIS A 151 7.12 -3.24 -12.85
CA HIS A 151 6.33 -3.38 -11.62
C HIS A 151 4.84 -3.66 -11.84
N LEU A 152 4.32 -3.43 -13.05
CA LEU A 152 2.97 -3.86 -13.45
C LEU A 152 3.02 -4.98 -14.49
N LYS A 153 2.25 -6.04 -14.23
CA LYS A 153 2.06 -7.15 -15.19
C LYS A 153 0.73 -7.00 -15.95
N PRO A 154 0.75 -6.86 -17.29
CA PRO A 154 -0.46 -6.79 -18.09
C PRO A 154 -1.21 -8.13 -18.14
N ILE A 155 -2.55 -8.07 -18.25
CA ILE A 155 -3.41 -9.27 -18.32
C ILE A 155 -3.11 -10.12 -19.57
N ASN A 156 -2.79 -9.49 -20.69
CA ASN A 156 -2.59 -10.18 -21.97
C ASN A 156 -1.10 -10.49 -22.26
N MET A 157 -0.24 -10.53 -21.23
CA MET A 157 1.18 -10.87 -21.40
C MET A 157 1.34 -12.30 -21.91
N ASN A 158 2.12 -12.48 -22.98
CA ASN A 158 2.50 -13.81 -23.46
C ASN A 158 3.78 -14.31 -22.77
N GLN A 159 4.06 -15.60 -22.90
CA GLN A 159 5.22 -16.22 -22.25
C GLN A 159 6.57 -15.63 -22.71
N SER A 160 6.71 -15.26 -23.98
CA SER A 160 7.96 -14.68 -24.49
C SER A 160 8.23 -13.31 -23.88
N ASP A 161 7.21 -12.46 -23.77
CA ASP A 161 7.35 -11.14 -23.14
C ASP A 161 7.60 -11.28 -21.64
N PHE A 162 6.97 -12.26 -20.99
CA PHE A 162 7.22 -12.58 -19.59
C PHE A 162 8.68 -13.01 -19.36
N ASP A 163 9.19 -13.94 -20.17
CA ASP A 163 10.55 -14.47 -20.06
C ASP A 163 11.60 -13.38 -20.33
N ILE A 164 11.28 -12.35 -21.11
CA ILE A 164 12.15 -11.19 -21.35
C ILE A 164 12.09 -10.23 -20.17
N LEU A 165 10.88 -9.81 -19.76
CA LEU A 165 10.69 -8.75 -18.79
C LEU A 165 11.05 -9.19 -17.37
N TYR A 166 10.72 -10.42 -17.00
CA TYR A 166 10.95 -10.95 -15.66
C TYR A 166 12.16 -11.88 -15.57
N LYS A 167 13.04 -11.87 -16.58
CA LYS A 167 14.34 -12.57 -16.51
C LYS A 167 15.19 -12.11 -15.32
N ASN A 168 15.15 -10.81 -15.04
CA ASN A 168 15.92 -10.20 -13.96
C ASN A 168 15.16 -10.33 -12.65
N ILE A 169 15.86 -10.71 -11.58
CA ILE A 169 15.25 -10.97 -10.28
C ILE A 169 14.68 -9.69 -9.67
N GLU A 170 15.30 -8.53 -9.89
CA GLU A 170 14.83 -7.24 -9.37
C GLU A 170 13.47 -6.83 -9.96
N ASN A 171 13.22 -7.17 -11.23
CA ASN A 171 11.92 -6.93 -11.88
C ASN A 171 10.82 -7.77 -11.22
N GLN A 172 11.13 -9.02 -10.85
CA GLN A 172 10.21 -9.90 -10.14
C GLN A 172 9.95 -9.38 -8.71
N ILE A 173 11.02 -9.02 -7.99
CA ILE A 173 10.93 -8.54 -6.61
C ILE A 173 10.06 -7.30 -6.49
N LEU A 174 10.26 -6.29 -7.36
CA LEU A 174 9.48 -5.06 -7.24
C LEU A 174 8.00 -5.31 -7.59
N TYR A 175 7.73 -6.12 -8.62
CA TYR A 175 6.36 -6.55 -8.94
C TYR A 175 5.70 -7.27 -7.75
N ASP A 176 6.42 -8.19 -7.09
CA ASP A 176 5.91 -8.92 -5.93
C ASP A 176 5.62 -7.98 -4.76
N ALA A 177 6.55 -7.08 -4.42
CA ALA A 177 6.40 -6.12 -3.35
C ALA A 177 5.21 -5.16 -3.59
N ASP A 178 5.08 -4.64 -4.80
CA ASP A 178 3.98 -3.76 -5.21
C ASP A 178 2.63 -4.49 -5.24
N THR A 179 2.61 -5.74 -5.69
CA THR A 179 1.41 -6.59 -5.70
C THR A 179 0.94 -6.91 -4.29
N MET A 180 1.87 -7.21 -3.38
CA MET A 180 1.55 -7.59 -2.00
C MET A 180 1.00 -6.43 -1.18
N ASP A 181 1.62 -5.25 -1.22
CA ASP A 181 1.31 -4.14 -0.30
C ASP A 181 -0.19 -3.76 -0.23
N PRO A 182 -0.92 -3.60 -1.36
CA PRO A 182 -2.33 -3.23 -1.33
C PRO A 182 -3.29 -4.42 -1.28
N ASN A 183 -2.81 -5.67 -1.35
CA ASN A 183 -3.65 -6.86 -1.55
C ASN A 183 -3.52 -7.93 -0.47
N VAL A 184 -2.37 -8.08 0.17
CA VAL A 184 -2.09 -9.14 1.14
C VAL A 184 -1.64 -8.55 2.47
N GLY A 185 -2.06 -9.15 3.58
CA GLY A 185 -1.59 -8.77 4.92
C GLY A 185 -2.38 -7.63 5.57
N TYR A 186 -1.81 -7.07 6.63
CA TYR A 186 -2.43 -6.03 7.43
C TYR A 186 -2.39 -4.67 6.72
N THR A 187 -1.45 -4.44 5.81
CA THR A 187 -1.46 -3.27 4.91
C THR A 187 -2.67 -3.28 3.96
N SER A 188 -3.04 -4.46 3.46
CA SER A 188 -4.27 -4.66 2.67
C SER A 188 -5.52 -4.42 3.50
N PHE A 189 -5.57 -4.92 4.74
CA PHE A 189 -6.66 -4.61 5.68
C PHE A 189 -6.79 -3.10 5.95
N PHE A 190 -5.68 -2.42 6.28
CA PHE A 190 -5.66 -0.98 6.51
C PHE A 190 -6.20 -0.21 5.29
N ARG A 191 -5.75 -0.58 4.09
CA ARG A 191 -6.24 0.03 2.85
C ARG A 191 -7.73 -0.27 2.63
N ASN A 192 -8.16 -1.49 2.91
CA ASN A 192 -9.54 -1.92 2.74
C ASN A 192 -10.52 -1.12 3.61
N ILE A 193 -10.27 -1.01 4.92
CA ILE A 193 -11.18 -0.27 5.82
C ILE A 193 -11.34 1.19 5.37
N HIS A 194 -10.25 1.86 5.03
CA HIS A 194 -10.28 3.25 4.58
C HIS A 194 -10.97 3.46 3.24
N ILE A 195 -10.92 2.47 2.35
CA ILE A 195 -11.69 2.50 1.09
C ILE A 195 -13.18 2.29 1.38
N HIS A 196 -13.53 1.25 2.14
CA HIS A 196 -14.92 0.90 2.41
C HIS A 196 -15.63 1.97 3.25
N ALA A 197 -14.97 2.49 4.28
CA ALA A 197 -15.49 3.56 5.11
C ALA A 197 -15.79 4.81 4.29
N HIS A 198 -14.87 5.21 3.41
CA HIS A 198 -15.02 6.41 2.59
C HIS A 198 -16.28 6.31 1.72
N PHE A 199 -16.41 5.22 0.96
CA PHE A 199 -17.54 5.04 0.06
C PHE A 199 -18.85 4.79 0.80
N ALA A 200 -18.84 4.13 1.95
CA ALA A 200 -20.04 3.94 2.77
C ALA A 200 -20.56 5.29 3.29
N ILE A 201 -19.67 6.13 3.85
CA ILE A 201 -20.02 7.46 4.36
C ILE A 201 -20.50 8.37 3.23
N GLN A 202 -19.83 8.38 2.08
CA GLN A 202 -20.26 9.19 0.94
C GLN A 202 -21.64 8.79 0.39
N ARG A 203 -21.92 7.47 0.29
CA ARG A 203 -23.17 6.98 -0.31
C ARG A 203 -24.35 7.01 0.66
N ASN A 204 -24.10 6.64 1.92
CA ASN A 204 -25.16 6.35 2.88
C ASN A 204 -25.15 7.30 4.09
N GLY A 205 -24.15 8.18 4.21
CA GLY A 205 -23.94 9.06 5.35
C GLY A 205 -23.44 8.34 6.61
N LYS A 206 -23.15 7.04 6.55
CA LYS A 206 -22.73 6.23 7.69
C LYS A 206 -21.92 4.99 7.29
N PHE A 207 -21.13 4.50 8.24
CA PHE A 207 -20.40 3.23 8.16
C PHE A 207 -21.01 2.22 9.15
N GLU A 208 -21.32 1.01 8.68
CA GLU A 208 -21.89 -0.06 9.49
C GLU A 208 -20.77 -1.02 9.92
N LEU A 209 -20.33 -0.90 11.18
CA LEU A 209 -19.19 -1.63 11.73
C LEU A 209 -19.41 -3.14 11.66
N GLU A 210 -20.55 -3.62 12.15
CA GLU A 210 -20.85 -5.04 12.28
C GLU A 210 -20.90 -5.70 10.90
N SER A 211 -21.62 -5.10 9.94
CA SER A 211 -21.70 -5.61 8.56
C SER A 211 -20.35 -5.63 7.86
N TYR A 212 -19.48 -4.64 8.13
CA TYR A 212 -18.12 -4.65 7.60
C TYR A 212 -17.30 -5.82 8.16
N VAL A 213 -17.35 -6.03 9.49
CA VAL A 213 -16.60 -7.09 10.18
C VAL A 213 -17.07 -8.49 9.73
N GLU A 214 -18.37 -8.71 9.61
CA GLU A 214 -18.95 -9.96 9.10
C GLU A 214 -18.47 -10.26 7.67
N GLY A 215 -18.24 -9.22 6.87
CA GLY A 215 -17.75 -9.34 5.49
C GLY A 215 -16.24 -9.59 5.36
N LEU A 216 -15.45 -9.46 6.43
CA LEU A 216 -13.99 -9.50 6.36
C LEU A 216 -13.46 -10.87 5.88
N THR A 217 -14.04 -11.98 6.33
CA THR A 217 -13.58 -13.31 5.92
C THR A 217 -13.65 -13.48 4.41
N GLY A 218 -14.78 -13.12 3.79
CA GLY A 218 -14.94 -13.18 2.34
C GLY A 218 -13.98 -12.25 1.59
N PHE A 219 -13.71 -11.06 2.14
CA PHE A 219 -12.69 -10.17 1.60
C PHE A 219 -11.30 -10.81 1.65
N VAL A 220 -10.88 -11.35 2.79
CA VAL A 220 -9.55 -11.94 2.97
C VAL A 220 -9.34 -13.12 2.03
N ASP A 221 -10.33 -14.02 1.92
CA ASP A 221 -10.24 -15.18 1.02
C ASP A 221 -10.19 -14.76 -0.45
N SER A 222 -10.85 -13.67 -0.83
CA SER A 222 -10.76 -13.13 -2.20
C SER A 222 -9.35 -12.67 -2.61
N LYS A 223 -8.41 -12.57 -1.65
CA LYS A 223 -7.04 -12.11 -1.90
C LYS A 223 -6.05 -13.23 -2.23
N ASP A 224 -6.44 -14.49 -2.09
CA ASP A 224 -5.54 -15.62 -2.37
C ASP A 224 -5.03 -15.65 -3.81
N SER A 225 -5.85 -15.21 -4.77
CA SER A 225 -5.44 -15.13 -6.18
C SER A 225 -4.26 -14.18 -6.43
N PHE A 226 -3.97 -13.25 -5.51
CA PHE A 226 -2.78 -12.40 -5.62
C PHE A 226 -1.52 -13.14 -5.19
N VAL A 227 -1.62 -14.07 -4.24
CA VAL A 227 -0.50 -14.94 -3.83
C VAL A 227 -0.08 -15.83 -5.00
N ASP A 228 -1.05 -16.40 -5.72
CA ASP A 228 -0.84 -17.25 -6.90
C ASP A 228 -0.15 -16.52 -8.07
N GLN A 229 -0.14 -15.18 -8.05
CA GLN A 229 0.42 -14.35 -9.12
C GLN A 229 1.84 -13.86 -8.83
N LEU A 230 2.35 -14.10 -7.62
CA LEU A 230 3.71 -13.73 -7.22
C LEU A 230 4.74 -14.59 -7.95
N LEU A 231 5.93 -14.04 -8.12
CA LEU A 231 6.95 -14.57 -9.02
C LEU A 231 8.08 -15.26 -8.27
N THR A 232 8.43 -14.78 -7.07
CA THR A 232 9.50 -15.36 -6.26
C THR A 232 8.95 -16.27 -5.16
N ASP A 233 9.62 -17.41 -4.92
CA ASP A 233 9.25 -18.35 -3.85
C ASP A 233 9.21 -17.67 -2.47
N VAL A 234 10.14 -16.75 -2.20
CA VAL A 234 10.17 -15.99 -0.95
C VAL A 234 8.96 -15.07 -0.82
N ALA A 235 8.55 -14.37 -1.88
CA ALA A 235 7.34 -13.55 -1.83
C ALA A 235 6.09 -14.41 -1.60
N ILE A 236 6.00 -15.58 -2.24
CA ILE A 236 4.90 -16.54 -2.04
C ILE A 236 4.83 -16.98 -0.57
N GLU A 237 5.97 -17.34 0.04
CA GLU A 237 6.03 -17.72 1.45
C GLU A 237 5.57 -16.59 2.37
N VAL A 238 6.09 -15.38 2.16
CA VAL A 238 5.74 -14.22 2.99
C VAL A 238 4.28 -13.85 2.82
N ALA A 239 3.76 -13.84 1.59
CA ALA A 239 2.36 -13.54 1.30
C ALA A 239 1.42 -14.60 1.90
N THR A 240 1.80 -15.88 1.85
CA THR A 240 1.06 -16.98 2.49
C THR A 240 0.97 -16.76 4.01
N ASN A 241 2.08 -16.42 4.65
CA ASN A 241 2.13 -16.14 6.08
C ASN A 241 1.30 -14.90 6.46
N ARG A 242 1.37 -13.83 5.64
CA ARG A 242 0.54 -12.62 5.80
C ARG A 242 -0.95 -12.93 5.67
N GLN A 243 -1.36 -13.74 4.68
CA GLN A 243 -2.75 -14.17 4.52
C GLN A 243 -3.24 -15.01 5.69
N ALA A 244 -2.42 -15.95 6.19
CA ALA A 244 -2.76 -16.74 7.37
C ALA A 244 -3.03 -15.85 8.60
N ARG A 245 -2.15 -14.88 8.87
CA ARG A 245 -2.37 -13.89 9.95
C ARG A 245 -3.62 -13.04 9.73
N THR A 246 -3.88 -12.62 8.49
CA THR A 246 -5.04 -11.78 8.17
C THR A 246 -6.36 -12.54 8.36
N ARG A 247 -6.40 -13.86 8.08
CA ARG A 247 -7.56 -14.70 8.41
C ARG A 247 -7.78 -14.83 9.91
N GLN A 248 -6.70 -14.97 10.68
CA GLN A 248 -6.79 -14.95 12.14
C GLN A 248 -7.33 -13.61 12.63
N LEU A 249 -6.82 -12.49 12.11
CA LEU A 249 -7.32 -11.15 12.44
C LEU A 249 -8.82 -11.00 12.14
N ALA A 250 -9.27 -11.43 10.96
CA ALA A 250 -10.70 -11.39 10.59
C ALA A 250 -11.56 -12.25 11.54
N THR A 251 -11.05 -13.43 11.93
CA THR A 251 -11.73 -14.30 12.91
C THR A 251 -11.81 -13.64 14.28
N GLU A 252 -10.73 -13.03 14.75
CA GLU A 252 -10.67 -12.31 16.03
C GLU A 252 -11.65 -11.12 16.05
N MET A 253 -11.71 -10.34 14.97
CA MET A 253 -12.66 -9.23 14.84
C MET A 253 -14.12 -9.71 14.84
N ASN A 254 -14.41 -10.83 14.19
CA ASN A 254 -15.75 -11.43 14.24
C ASN A 254 -16.12 -11.90 15.65
N LEU A 255 -15.20 -12.55 16.36
CA LEU A 255 -15.42 -12.94 17.76
C LEU A 255 -15.61 -11.74 18.68
N GLU A 256 -15.00 -10.59 18.36
CA GLU A 256 -15.21 -9.38 19.14
C GLU A 256 -16.66 -8.84 19.09
N LEU A 257 -17.46 -9.25 18.11
CA LEU A 257 -18.89 -8.89 18.03
C LEU A 257 -19.72 -9.47 19.18
N ASP A 258 -19.26 -10.55 19.85
CA ASP A 258 -19.96 -11.15 20.98
C ASP A 258 -19.96 -10.27 22.24
N ASN A 259 -19.04 -9.30 22.32
CA ASN A 259 -18.95 -8.33 23.42
C ASN A 259 -18.64 -6.92 22.89
N LEU A 260 -19.60 -6.35 22.17
CA LEU A 260 -19.47 -5.03 21.52
C LEU A 260 -19.04 -3.93 22.49
N GLU A 261 -19.59 -3.89 23.71
CA GLU A 261 -19.31 -2.82 24.67
C GLU A 261 -17.82 -2.78 25.05
N ILE A 262 -17.25 -3.93 25.41
CA ILE A 262 -15.82 -4.01 25.75
C ILE A 262 -14.97 -3.81 24.49
N ASN A 263 -15.28 -4.48 23.39
CA ASN A 263 -14.38 -4.53 22.24
C ASN A 263 -14.37 -3.25 21.39
N ARG A 264 -15.48 -2.50 21.32
CA ARG A 264 -15.44 -1.14 20.75
C ARG A 264 -14.60 -0.20 21.59
N GLN A 265 -14.55 -0.40 22.90
CA GLN A 265 -13.76 0.45 23.77
C GLN A 265 -12.27 0.06 23.81
N TYR A 266 -11.95 -1.23 23.82
CA TYR A 266 -10.63 -1.75 24.16
C TYR A 266 -10.00 -2.65 23.08
N GLY A 267 -10.78 -3.16 22.14
CA GLY A 267 -10.38 -4.17 21.16
C GLY A 267 -10.17 -3.62 19.75
N LEU A 268 -10.08 -4.56 18.80
CA LEU A 268 -9.90 -4.32 17.36
C LEU A 268 -11.11 -3.59 16.75
N LEU A 269 -12.33 -3.80 17.26
CA LEU A 269 -13.49 -3.00 16.84
C LEU A 269 -13.29 -1.50 17.09
N GLY A 270 -12.70 -1.14 18.24
CA GLY A 270 -12.35 0.25 18.54
C GLY A 270 -11.24 0.80 17.65
N VAL A 271 -10.36 -0.05 17.13
CA VAL A 271 -9.36 0.32 16.12
C VAL A 271 -10.01 0.59 14.77
N ILE A 272 -10.99 -0.23 14.35
CA ILE A 272 -11.78 0.02 13.14
C ILE A 272 -12.50 1.37 13.24
N GLU A 273 -13.16 1.65 14.36
CA GLU A 273 -13.83 2.95 14.58
C GLU A 273 -12.86 4.13 14.51
N TYR A 274 -11.65 3.97 15.06
CA TYR A 274 -10.59 4.97 14.91
C TYR A 274 -10.20 5.18 13.45
N PHE A 275 -9.95 4.11 12.68
CA PHE A 275 -9.65 4.23 11.25
C PHE A 275 -10.80 4.90 10.48
N VAL A 276 -12.05 4.54 10.74
CA VAL A 276 -13.23 5.16 10.14
C VAL A 276 -13.31 6.66 10.46
N SER A 277 -12.87 7.08 11.64
CA SER A 277 -12.85 8.51 12.02
C SER A 277 -11.83 9.36 11.26
N GLU A 278 -10.86 8.72 10.59
CA GLU A 278 -9.73 9.37 9.90
C GLU A 278 -9.77 9.15 8.38
N VAL A 279 -10.97 8.90 7.82
CA VAL A 279 -11.15 8.36 6.47
C VAL A 279 -10.84 9.32 5.31
N GLU A 280 -10.80 10.62 5.58
CA GLU A 280 -10.60 11.65 4.54
C GLU A 280 -9.19 11.61 3.95
N ASP A 281 -8.15 11.62 4.79
CA ASP A 281 -6.75 11.54 4.36
C ASP A 281 -5.90 10.65 5.29
N PRO A 282 -6.15 9.33 5.32
CA PRO A 282 -5.49 8.43 6.25
C PRO A 282 -3.96 8.42 6.09
N ASP A 283 -3.22 8.69 7.15
CA ASP A 283 -1.77 8.48 7.18
C ASP A 283 -1.45 7.21 7.99
N PHE A 284 -0.90 6.20 7.29
CA PHE A 284 -0.54 4.92 7.87
C PHE A 284 0.42 5.07 9.05
N ALA A 285 1.52 5.82 8.86
CA ALA A 285 2.57 5.93 9.86
C ALA A 285 2.07 6.68 11.10
N TYR A 286 1.32 7.76 10.87
CA TYR A 286 0.69 8.54 11.94
C TYR A 286 -0.32 7.71 12.74
N GLN A 287 -1.21 6.98 12.07
CA GLN A 287 -2.25 6.19 12.74
C GLN A 287 -1.65 5.02 13.54
N LEU A 288 -0.62 4.35 13.01
CA LEU A 288 0.12 3.33 13.74
C LEU A 288 0.80 3.93 14.99
N ASP A 289 1.46 5.08 14.84
CA ASP A 289 2.14 5.77 15.94
C ASP A 289 1.16 6.16 17.05
N TYR A 290 0.01 6.72 16.67
CA TYR A 290 -1.06 7.08 17.60
C TYR A 290 -1.62 5.87 18.33
N LEU A 291 -1.86 4.75 17.63
CA LEU A 291 -2.34 3.53 18.25
C LEU A 291 -1.37 3.04 19.34
N GLN A 292 -0.07 3.00 19.02
CA GLN A 292 0.98 2.52 19.92
C GLN A 292 1.25 3.46 21.09
N LYS A 293 1.35 4.78 20.84
CA LYS A 293 1.81 5.76 21.83
C LYS A 293 0.69 6.41 22.63
N GLU A 294 -0.52 6.49 22.09
CA GLU A 294 -1.61 7.24 22.72
C GLU A 294 -2.82 6.33 23.00
N TRP A 295 -3.33 5.62 21.99
CA TRP A 295 -4.56 4.84 22.12
C TRP A 295 -4.39 3.68 23.11
N ILE A 296 -3.41 2.80 22.90
CA ILE A 296 -3.16 1.63 23.76
C ILE A 296 -2.86 2.08 25.21
N PRO A 297 -1.93 3.02 25.50
CA PRO A 297 -1.65 3.46 26.86
C PRO A 297 -2.88 4.06 27.56
N LYS A 298 -3.68 4.85 26.83
CA LYS A 298 -4.93 5.41 27.35
C LYS A 298 -5.93 4.32 27.74
N ARG A 299 -6.08 3.28 26.92
CA ARG A 299 -6.96 2.15 27.23
C ARG A 299 -6.48 1.34 28.43
N ARG A 300 -5.17 1.08 28.55
CA ARG A 300 -4.60 0.44 29.75
C ARG A 300 -4.85 1.25 31.02
N LYS A 301 -4.68 2.57 30.95
CA LYS A 301 -4.99 3.47 32.07
C LYS A 301 -6.47 3.40 32.47
N TRP A 302 -7.38 3.36 31.49
CA TRP A 302 -8.81 3.22 31.79
C TRP A 302 -9.14 1.91 32.51
N ILE A 303 -8.52 0.80 32.14
CA ILE A 303 -8.70 -0.50 32.82
C ILE A 303 -8.23 -0.43 34.29
N ALA A 304 -7.12 0.27 34.54
CA ALA A 304 -6.57 0.45 35.88
C ALA A 304 -7.43 1.37 36.75
N ASP A 305 -7.93 2.47 36.18
CA ASP A 305 -8.62 3.53 36.93
C ASP A 305 -10.13 3.25 37.13
N ARG A 306 -10.77 2.50 36.21
CA ARG A 306 -12.21 2.24 36.27
C ARG A 306 -12.54 1.10 37.24
N LYS A 307 -13.64 1.28 37.97
CA LYS A 307 -14.26 0.22 38.76
C LYS A 307 -14.95 -0.76 37.80
N MET A 308 -14.36 -1.93 37.63
CA MET A 308 -14.85 -3.02 36.76
C MET A 308 -14.95 -4.30 37.59
N SER A 309 -15.83 -5.21 37.20
CA SER A 309 -15.80 -6.59 37.69
C SER A 309 -14.51 -7.28 37.24
N ARG A 310 -14.18 -8.41 37.88
CA ARG A 310 -13.01 -9.20 37.51
C ARG A 310 -13.10 -9.71 36.06
N GLN A 311 -14.30 -10.11 35.63
CA GLN A 311 -14.51 -10.63 34.28
C GLN A 311 -14.32 -9.52 33.23
N GLU A 312 -14.98 -8.38 33.39
CA GLU A 312 -14.85 -7.25 32.46
C GLU A 312 -13.39 -6.76 32.36
N ARG A 313 -12.66 -6.74 33.48
CA ARG A 313 -11.23 -6.39 33.47
C ARG A 313 -10.42 -7.37 32.63
N ASN A 314 -10.62 -8.68 32.83
CA ASN A 314 -9.92 -9.70 32.05
C ASN A 314 -10.25 -9.57 30.55
N ASP A 315 -11.52 -9.36 30.21
CA ASP A 315 -11.96 -9.22 28.82
C ASP A 315 -11.34 -7.98 28.15
N ALA A 316 -11.29 -6.85 28.88
CA ALA A 316 -10.65 -5.63 28.40
C ALA A 316 -9.12 -5.78 28.24
N GLU A 317 -8.45 -6.47 29.16
CA GLU A 317 -7.01 -6.74 29.05
C GLU A 317 -6.70 -7.64 27.85
N LEU A 318 -7.51 -8.67 27.60
CA LEU A 318 -7.40 -9.53 26.41
C LEU A 318 -7.64 -8.74 25.13
N ALA A 319 -8.64 -7.85 25.11
CA ALA A 319 -8.93 -6.98 23.97
C ALA A 319 -7.76 -6.04 23.63
N VAL A 320 -7.20 -5.36 24.63
CA VAL A 320 -6.00 -4.53 24.43
C VAL A 320 -4.82 -5.39 23.98
N GLY A 321 -4.68 -6.62 24.50
CA GLY A 321 -3.65 -7.57 24.08
C GLY A 321 -3.70 -7.88 22.58
N ARG A 322 -4.90 -8.09 22.03
CA ARG A 322 -5.10 -8.28 20.58
C ARG A 322 -4.69 -7.04 19.79
N VAL A 323 -5.05 -5.83 20.26
CA VAL A 323 -4.66 -4.58 19.61
C VAL A 323 -3.15 -4.39 19.58
N VAL A 324 -2.44 -4.72 20.67
CA VAL A 324 -0.97 -4.67 20.72
C VAL A 324 -0.35 -5.62 19.68
N SER A 325 -0.81 -6.88 19.67
CA SER A 325 -0.33 -7.86 18.68
C SER A 325 -0.61 -7.42 17.25
N PHE A 326 -1.78 -6.82 17.00
CA PHE A 326 -2.11 -6.25 15.70
C PHE A 326 -1.15 -5.13 15.31
N THR A 327 -0.88 -4.16 16.21
CA THR A 327 0.01 -3.03 15.90
C THR A 327 1.47 -3.45 15.70
N ASP A 328 1.97 -4.45 16.43
CA ASP A 328 3.34 -4.95 16.29
C ASP A 328 3.55 -5.63 14.92
N ASN A 329 2.55 -6.42 14.49
CA ASN A 329 2.56 -7.03 13.16
C ASN A 329 2.38 -5.97 12.05
N LEU A 330 1.51 -4.98 12.24
CA LEU A 330 1.32 -3.88 11.30
C LEU A 330 2.60 -3.05 11.13
N GLU A 331 3.34 -2.81 12.21
CA GLU A 331 4.64 -2.15 12.19
C GLU A 331 5.69 -2.97 11.44
N SER A 332 5.70 -4.29 11.66
CA SER A 332 6.60 -5.21 10.95
C SER A 332 6.38 -5.15 9.44
N GLU A 333 5.12 -5.20 8.99
CA GLU A 333 4.77 -5.07 7.58
C GLU A 333 5.07 -3.67 7.02
N TYR A 334 4.88 -2.61 7.81
CA TYR A 334 5.25 -1.23 7.43
C TYR A 334 6.74 -1.07 7.17
N LYS A 335 7.57 -1.76 7.97
CA LYS A 335 9.03 -1.78 7.84
C LYS A 335 9.53 -2.77 6.79
N GLY A 336 8.63 -3.49 6.11
CA GLY A 336 8.99 -4.51 5.12
C GLY A 336 9.53 -5.82 5.71
N LEU A 337 9.51 -5.99 7.04
CA LEU A 337 10.10 -7.16 7.69
C LEU A 337 9.34 -8.44 7.33
N ILE A 338 10.09 -9.51 7.07
CA ILE A 338 9.58 -10.81 6.58
C ILE A 338 9.84 -11.96 7.54
#